data_AF-A0A2E8F1K1-F1
#
_entry.id   AF-A0A2E8F1K1-F1
#
_cell.length_a   1.000
_cell.length_b   1.000
_cell.length_c   1.000
_cell.angle_alpha   90.00
_cell.angle_beta   90.00
_cell.angle_gamma   90.00
#
_symmetry.space_group_name_H-M   'P 1'
#
loop_
_entity.id
_entity.type
_entity.pdbx_description
1 polymer ?
#
loop_
_entity_poly.entity_id
_entity_poly.type
_entity_poly.pdbx_seq_one_letter_code
_entity_poly.pdbx_strand_id
1 'polypeptide(L)'
;MDQEPVAGRNEKQEEMLMPVLIEAINVIVRNETVVEKFPGGMRAYWMESPNNSMCSDEYLTRIGFVDADIFRAFIDRLMELGFRFVEGGECIDIAVVDQIDGLLRPCRWLKTGDHPDGFQYAALRDDLGDVIEKPIGWRFEGSIAERGRARRSGSPNESLEETICSTDSNRLRSPTRLPIESARLERPFMVRANDRPITSAVADGWLSDEEVELRARHLVATHGDTTRPVWIVEPCGESYLVGDVNVRDVPRVLSNAPANCLLIAPVETKDLIGVVMPAYPIDDADDDGLTNAQRTAVALMTRLVGFKGPDRMERWWNPLRWCRKWFGTE
;
A
#
# COMPACT_ATOMS: atom_id res chain seq x y z
N MET A 1 24.97 36.06 -40.66
CA MET A 1 24.22 36.02 -39.39
C MET A 1 23.25 34.87 -39.56
N ASP A 2 23.79 33.69 -39.33
CA ASP A 2 23.11 32.43 -39.52
C ASP A 2 22.23 32.18 -38.29
N GLN A 3 20.92 32.08 -38.50
CA GLN A 3 20.01 31.53 -37.50
C GLN A 3 19.85 30.04 -37.81
N GLU A 4 20.46 29.20 -36.98
CA GLU A 4 20.17 27.77 -36.93
C GLU A 4 18.74 27.53 -36.38
N PRO A 5 18.02 26.52 -36.88
CA PRO A 5 16.73 26.15 -36.34
C PRO A 5 16.91 25.35 -35.04
N VAL A 6 16.25 25.81 -33.96
CA VAL A 6 16.18 25.09 -32.69
C VAL A 6 15.40 23.79 -32.90
N ALA A 7 16.12 22.68 -32.87
CA ALA A 7 15.56 21.34 -32.89
C ALA A 7 14.63 21.16 -31.66
N GLY A 8 13.36 20.85 -31.93
CA GLY A 8 12.42 20.44 -30.90
C GLY A 8 12.93 19.16 -30.22
N ARG A 9 13.25 19.26 -28.93
CA ARG A 9 13.37 18.10 -28.06
C ARG A 9 11.97 17.50 -27.91
N ASN A 10 11.73 16.39 -28.60
CA ASN A 10 10.72 15.43 -28.17
C ASN A 10 11.23 14.84 -26.85
N GLU A 11 10.76 15.38 -25.74
CA GLU A 11 10.77 14.69 -24.44
C GLU A 11 9.85 13.48 -24.56
N LYS A 12 10.42 12.36 -25.02
CA LYS A 12 9.87 11.06 -24.63
C LYS A 12 9.97 11.03 -23.12
N GLN A 13 8.82 10.89 -22.44
CA GLN A 13 8.76 10.33 -21.10
C GLN A 13 9.75 9.16 -21.06
N GLU A 14 10.82 9.29 -20.29
CA GLU A 14 11.67 8.14 -19.97
C GLU A 14 10.75 7.18 -19.23
N GLU A 15 10.41 6.07 -19.88
CA GLU A 15 9.81 4.90 -19.22
C GLU A 15 10.72 4.58 -18.02
N MET A 16 10.25 4.93 -16.82
CA MET A 16 11.01 4.77 -15.58
C MET A 16 10.90 3.31 -15.18
N LEU A 17 11.68 2.49 -15.87
CA LEU A 17 11.95 1.12 -15.54
C LEU A 17 12.67 1.09 -14.18
N MET A 18 12.09 0.43 -13.18
CA MET A 18 12.62 0.42 -11.81
C MET A 18 12.56 -0.98 -11.22
N PRO A 19 13.70 -1.67 -11.09
CA PRO A 19 13.72 -2.99 -10.47
C PRO A 19 13.10 -3.00 -9.06
N VAL A 20 12.48 -4.10 -8.66
CA VAL A 20 11.92 -4.29 -7.32
C VAL A 20 12.91 -5.02 -6.40
N LEU A 21 12.97 -4.63 -5.12
CA LEU A 21 13.79 -5.29 -4.09
C LEU A 21 13.43 -6.79 -3.94
N ILE A 22 14.44 -7.62 -3.70
CA ILE A 22 14.33 -9.02 -3.25
C ILE A 22 14.77 -9.14 -1.79
N GLU A 23 13.84 -9.56 -0.93
CA GLU A 23 14.08 -9.81 0.50
C GLU A 23 13.24 -11.00 0.98
N ALA A 24 13.84 -11.97 1.69
CA ALA A 24 13.19 -13.23 2.08
C ALA A 24 12.59 -14.00 0.87
N ILE A 25 11.34 -14.45 0.93
CA ILE A 25 10.63 -15.11 -0.18
C ILE A 25 9.76 -14.07 -0.89
N ASN A 26 9.85 -13.95 -2.20
CA ASN A 26 9.20 -12.88 -2.96
C ASN A 26 8.28 -13.47 -4.02
N VAL A 27 7.03 -13.03 -4.03
CA VAL A 27 6.06 -13.27 -5.11
C VAL A 27 6.06 -12.05 -6.01
N ILE A 28 6.40 -12.24 -7.28
CA ILE A 28 6.49 -11.19 -8.28
C ILE A 28 5.53 -11.51 -9.41
N VAL A 29 4.74 -10.51 -9.79
CA VAL A 29 3.75 -10.59 -10.87
C VAL A 29 3.89 -9.38 -11.77
N ARG A 30 3.51 -9.51 -13.05
CA ARG A 30 3.41 -8.35 -13.93
C ARG A 30 2.15 -7.56 -13.62
N ASN A 31 2.27 -6.23 -13.60
CA ASN A 31 1.16 -5.32 -13.33
C ASN A 31 0.02 -5.50 -14.35
N GLU A 32 0.34 -5.72 -15.63
CA GLU A 32 -0.65 -6.02 -16.67
C GLU A 32 -1.50 -7.26 -16.31
N THR A 33 -0.88 -8.28 -15.72
CA THR A 33 -1.57 -9.52 -15.33
C THR A 33 -2.45 -9.31 -14.11
N VAL A 34 -2.03 -8.45 -13.18
CA VAL A 34 -2.85 -8.05 -12.03
C VAL A 34 -4.09 -7.27 -12.49
N VAL A 35 -3.91 -6.29 -13.38
CA VAL A 35 -5.03 -5.51 -13.95
C VAL A 35 -6.03 -6.41 -14.67
N GLU A 36 -5.54 -7.40 -15.42
CA GLU A 36 -6.38 -8.32 -16.18
C GLU A 36 -7.15 -9.30 -15.28
N LYS A 37 -6.47 -9.91 -14.29
CA LYS A 37 -6.98 -11.10 -13.60
C LYS A 37 -7.46 -10.85 -12.17
N PHE A 38 -6.92 -9.85 -11.48
CA PHE A 38 -7.29 -9.60 -10.09
C PHE A 38 -8.59 -8.77 -10.04
N PRO A 39 -9.66 -9.24 -9.37
CA PRO A 39 -10.90 -8.47 -9.26
C PRO A 39 -10.65 -7.10 -8.61
N GLY A 40 -10.99 -6.02 -9.31
CA GLY A 40 -10.70 -4.65 -8.84
C GLY A 40 -9.28 -4.14 -9.18
N GLY A 41 -8.51 -4.92 -9.95
CA GLY A 41 -7.21 -4.56 -10.52
C GLY A 41 -6.14 -4.26 -9.47
N MET A 42 -5.19 -3.40 -9.84
CA MET A 42 -4.05 -3.02 -8.99
C MET A 42 -4.46 -2.50 -7.61
N ARG A 43 -5.51 -1.68 -7.53
CA ARG A 43 -5.97 -1.11 -6.26
C ARG A 43 -6.45 -2.18 -5.28
N ALA A 44 -7.24 -3.14 -5.77
CA ALA A 44 -7.69 -4.25 -4.92
C ALA A 44 -6.53 -5.17 -4.55
N TYR A 45 -5.61 -5.45 -5.48
CA TYR A 45 -4.40 -6.22 -5.21
C TYR A 45 -3.54 -5.58 -4.10
N TRP A 46 -3.42 -4.25 -4.10
CA TRP A 46 -2.73 -3.50 -3.04
C TRP A 46 -3.44 -3.62 -1.69
N MET A 47 -4.74 -3.35 -1.66
CA MET A 47 -5.53 -3.38 -0.43
C MET A 47 -5.66 -4.79 0.17
N GLU A 48 -5.60 -5.82 -0.67
CA GLU A 48 -5.67 -7.23 -0.26
C GLU A 48 -4.27 -7.87 -0.09
N SER A 49 -3.20 -7.09 -0.19
CA SER A 49 -1.85 -7.58 0.10
C SER A 49 -1.81 -8.15 1.53
N PRO A 50 -1.26 -9.36 1.73
CA PRO A 50 -1.31 -10.04 3.04
C PRO A 50 -0.41 -9.38 4.08
N ASN A 51 0.42 -8.41 3.70
CA ASN A 51 1.30 -7.66 4.57
C ASN A 51 1.77 -6.34 3.92
N ASN A 52 2.52 -5.54 4.68
CA ASN A 52 3.04 -4.23 4.28
C ASN A 52 4.39 -4.27 3.53
N SER A 53 4.78 -5.42 2.98
CA SER A 53 6.05 -5.56 2.24
C SER A 53 5.94 -5.28 0.75
N MET A 54 4.74 -4.93 0.27
CA MET A 54 4.49 -4.68 -1.14
C MET A 54 5.32 -3.50 -1.68
N CYS A 55 5.82 -3.63 -2.90
CA CYS A 55 6.31 -2.51 -3.70
C CYS A 55 6.03 -2.80 -5.18
N SER A 56 5.91 -1.76 -5.99
CA SER A 56 5.64 -1.87 -7.42
C SER A 56 6.40 -0.80 -8.18
N ASP A 57 6.88 -1.14 -9.37
CA ASP A 57 7.22 -0.15 -10.40
C ASP A 57 6.09 -0.07 -11.44
N GLU A 58 6.40 0.43 -12.64
CA GLU A 58 5.45 0.49 -13.75
C GLU A 58 5.04 -0.90 -14.27
N TYR A 59 5.90 -1.92 -14.18
CA TYR A 59 5.74 -3.20 -14.88
C TYR A 59 5.50 -4.41 -13.97
N LEU A 60 6.05 -4.39 -12.76
CA LEU A 60 6.15 -5.47 -11.81
C LEU A 60 5.67 -5.02 -10.43
N THR A 61 4.91 -5.89 -9.80
CA THR A 61 4.59 -5.79 -8.37
C THR A 61 5.21 -6.95 -7.63
N ARG A 62 5.80 -6.66 -6.47
CA ARG A 62 6.39 -7.64 -5.57
C ARG A 62 5.73 -7.59 -4.21
N ILE A 63 5.49 -8.78 -3.62
CA ILE A 63 5.15 -8.94 -2.20
C ILE A 63 6.13 -9.93 -1.58
N GLY A 64 6.70 -9.56 -0.43
CA GLY A 64 7.65 -10.35 0.35
C GLY A 64 6.99 -11.16 1.48
N PHE A 65 7.60 -12.29 1.83
CA PHE A 65 7.10 -13.24 2.82
C PHE A 65 8.25 -13.81 3.62
N VAL A 66 8.07 -13.86 4.94
CA VAL A 66 8.94 -14.59 5.87
C VAL A 66 8.27 -15.89 6.33
N ASP A 67 6.94 -15.91 6.30
CA ASP A 67 6.11 -17.02 6.73
C ASP A 67 5.67 -17.86 5.51
N ALA A 68 6.01 -19.15 5.53
CA ALA A 68 5.73 -20.07 4.43
C ALA A 68 4.24 -20.38 4.27
N ASP A 69 3.45 -20.35 5.34
CA ASP A 69 2.02 -20.67 5.29
C ASP A 69 1.23 -19.50 4.70
N ILE A 70 1.57 -18.25 5.09
CA ILE A 70 0.99 -17.05 4.48
C ILE A 70 1.36 -16.98 3.00
N PHE A 71 2.62 -17.27 2.66
CA PHE A 71 3.09 -17.35 1.28
C PHE A 71 2.28 -18.36 0.45
N ARG A 72 2.11 -19.59 0.94
CA ARG A 72 1.33 -20.64 0.25
C ARG A 72 -0.10 -20.22 0.03
N ALA A 73 -0.77 -19.73 1.07
CA ALA A 73 -2.15 -19.28 0.98
C ALA A 73 -2.32 -18.15 -0.06
N PHE A 74 -1.33 -17.25 -0.16
CA PHE A 74 -1.35 -16.20 -1.16
C PHE A 74 -1.19 -16.74 -2.59
N ILE A 75 -0.24 -17.66 -2.84
CA ILE A 75 -0.08 -18.30 -4.14
C ILE A 75 -1.35 -19.06 -4.56
N ASP A 76 -1.91 -19.86 -3.66
CA ASP A 76 -3.14 -20.62 -3.91
C ASP A 76 -4.28 -19.66 -4.30
N ARG A 77 -4.39 -18.53 -3.61
CA ARG A 77 -5.37 -17.50 -3.92
C ARG A 77 -5.18 -16.90 -5.32
N LEU A 78 -3.95 -16.58 -5.72
CA LEU A 78 -3.69 -16.09 -7.08
C LEU A 78 -4.06 -17.14 -8.13
N MET A 79 -3.76 -18.41 -7.87
CA MET A 79 -4.11 -19.51 -8.77
C MET A 79 -5.63 -19.70 -8.89
N GLU A 80 -6.39 -19.56 -7.79
CA GLU A 80 -7.86 -19.56 -7.82
C GLU A 80 -8.43 -18.42 -8.67
N LEU A 81 -7.76 -17.27 -8.70
CA LEU A 81 -8.10 -16.11 -9.52
C LEU A 81 -7.64 -16.25 -10.99
N GLY A 82 -7.02 -17.38 -11.36
CA GLY A 82 -6.62 -17.68 -12.73
C GLY A 82 -5.21 -17.22 -13.11
N PHE A 83 -4.38 -16.82 -12.14
CA PHE A 83 -2.94 -16.63 -12.38
C PHE A 83 -2.28 -18.00 -12.58
N ARG A 84 -1.43 -18.12 -13.59
CA ARG A 84 -0.67 -19.34 -13.86
C ARG A 84 0.71 -19.22 -13.22
N PHE A 85 1.04 -20.16 -12.34
CA PHE A 85 2.35 -20.17 -11.74
C PHE A 85 3.41 -20.77 -12.67
N VAL A 86 3.40 -22.10 -12.86
CA VAL A 86 4.41 -22.82 -13.66
C VAL A 86 3.73 -23.62 -14.76
N GLU A 87 4.19 -23.47 -16.00
CA GLU A 87 3.75 -24.26 -17.15
C GLU A 87 4.98 -24.65 -17.99
N GLY A 88 5.10 -25.92 -18.38
CA GLY A 88 6.28 -26.39 -19.13
C GLY A 88 7.61 -26.26 -18.36
N GLY A 89 7.57 -26.13 -17.03
CA GLY A 89 8.75 -25.96 -16.19
C GLY A 89 9.23 -24.51 -16.02
N GLU A 90 8.50 -23.52 -16.57
CA GLU A 90 8.85 -22.10 -16.49
C GLU A 90 7.76 -21.28 -15.78
N CYS A 91 8.15 -20.19 -15.12
CA CYS A 91 7.23 -19.20 -14.55
C CYS A 91 6.43 -18.48 -15.65
N ILE A 92 5.12 -18.34 -15.45
CA ILE A 92 4.22 -17.75 -16.46
C ILE A 92 3.70 -16.38 -16.04
N ASP A 93 2.81 -16.32 -15.05
CA ASP A 93 2.23 -15.08 -14.53
C ASP A 93 2.84 -14.70 -13.17
N ILE A 94 3.28 -15.72 -12.42
CA ILE A 94 3.88 -15.59 -11.10
C ILE A 94 5.33 -16.07 -11.17
N ALA A 95 6.26 -15.27 -10.64
CA ALA A 95 7.62 -15.69 -10.35
C ALA A 95 7.83 -15.68 -8.83
N VAL A 96 8.46 -16.74 -8.31
CA VAL A 96 8.88 -16.80 -6.92
C VAL A 96 10.40 -16.72 -6.86
N VAL A 97 10.89 -15.75 -6.09
CA VAL A 97 12.31 -15.52 -5.86
C VAL A 97 12.59 -15.66 -4.37
N ASP A 98 13.36 -16.66 -4.00
CA ASP A 98 13.95 -16.78 -2.67
C ASP A 98 15.27 -16.01 -2.64
N GLN A 99 15.51 -15.23 -1.59
CA GLN A 99 16.73 -14.46 -1.45
C GLN A 99 17.99 -15.36 -1.38
N ILE A 100 17.88 -16.54 -0.81
CA ILE A 100 19.00 -17.49 -0.68
C ILE A 100 19.13 -18.32 -1.96
N ASP A 101 18.05 -18.93 -2.43
CA ASP A 101 18.11 -19.90 -3.53
C ASP A 101 17.94 -19.26 -4.92
N GLY A 102 17.45 -18.01 -4.98
CA GLY A 102 17.16 -17.29 -6.22
C GLY A 102 15.80 -17.66 -6.80
N LEU A 103 15.71 -17.64 -8.14
CA LEU A 103 14.48 -17.99 -8.85
C LEU A 103 14.12 -19.46 -8.63
N LEU A 104 12.91 -19.73 -8.14
CA LEU A 104 12.43 -21.09 -7.90
C LEU A 104 12.32 -21.89 -9.22
N ARG A 105 11.93 -21.23 -10.30
CA ARG A 105 11.83 -21.80 -11.64
C ARG A 105 12.35 -20.79 -12.67
N PRO A 106 12.85 -21.25 -13.83
CA PRO A 106 13.24 -20.36 -14.92
C PRO A 106 12.11 -19.40 -15.28
N CYS A 107 12.44 -18.13 -15.44
CA CYS A 107 11.49 -17.09 -15.81
C CYS A 107 12.02 -16.31 -17.02
N ARG A 108 11.24 -16.26 -18.10
CA ARG A 108 11.66 -15.58 -19.35
C ARG A 108 11.52 -14.08 -19.29
N TRP A 109 10.58 -13.58 -18.50
CA TRP A 109 10.26 -12.15 -18.40
C TRP A 109 10.92 -11.47 -17.21
N LEU A 110 11.50 -12.22 -16.27
CA LEU A 110 12.16 -11.66 -15.08
C LEU A 110 13.67 -11.93 -15.13
N LYS A 111 14.46 -10.97 -14.64
CA LYS A 111 15.87 -11.17 -14.29
C LYS A 111 16.09 -10.79 -12.84
N THR A 112 17.09 -11.39 -12.20
CA THR A 112 17.52 -11.04 -10.83
C THR A 112 18.98 -10.59 -10.85
N GLY A 113 19.36 -9.70 -9.95
CA GLY A 113 20.74 -9.23 -9.82
C GLY A 113 21.11 -8.82 -8.40
N ASP A 114 22.40 -8.59 -8.19
CA ASP A 114 22.94 -8.03 -6.96
C ASP A 114 23.15 -6.53 -7.10
N HIS A 115 22.68 -5.76 -6.12
CA HIS A 115 22.90 -4.33 -6.02
C HIS A 115 24.24 -4.03 -5.32
N PRO A 116 24.99 -2.98 -5.70
CA PRO A 116 26.26 -2.61 -5.05
C PRO A 116 26.17 -2.42 -3.54
N ASP A 117 25.03 -1.96 -3.03
CA ASP A 117 24.79 -1.78 -1.59
C ASP A 117 24.61 -3.11 -0.84
N GLY A 118 24.63 -4.26 -1.54
CA GLY A 118 24.67 -5.58 -0.91
C GLY A 118 23.32 -6.26 -0.69
N PHE A 119 22.26 -5.80 -1.37
CA PHE A 119 20.96 -6.48 -1.44
C PHE A 119 20.69 -6.95 -2.88
N GLN A 120 19.61 -7.72 -3.09
CA GLN A 120 19.24 -8.24 -4.41
C GLN A 120 18.01 -7.53 -4.96
N TYR A 121 17.87 -7.56 -6.28
CA TYR A 121 16.70 -7.02 -6.98
C TYR A 121 16.20 -7.99 -8.04
N ALA A 122 14.98 -7.76 -8.48
CA ALA A 122 14.39 -8.37 -9.66
C ALA A 122 13.85 -7.29 -10.58
N ALA A 123 14.00 -7.48 -11.88
CA ALA A 123 13.60 -6.50 -12.89
C ALA A 123 12.93 -7.22 -14.06
N LEU A 124 12.11 -6.50 -14.82
CA LEU A 124 11.64 -7.00 -16.10
C LEU A 124 12.88 -7.27 -16.97
N ARG A 125 12.85 -8.33 -17.79
CA ARG A 125 13.97 -8.58 -18.70
C ARG A 125 14.10 -7.37 -19.64
N ASP A 126 15.34 -6.95 -19.86
CA ASP A 126 15.73 -5.75 -20.62
C ASP A 126 15.50 -4.40 -19.93
N ASP A 127 14.99 -4.39 -18.69
CA ASP A 127 15.01 -3.23 -17.80
C ASP A 127 16.47 -2.85 -17.45
N LEU A 128 16.88 -1.61 -17.71
CA LEU A 128 18.23 -1.10 -17.39
C LEU A 128 18.22 0.00 -16.32
N GLY A 129 17.11 0.16 -15.60
CA GLY A 129 16.95 1.10 -14.51
C GLY A 129 17.93 0.84 -13.36
N ASP A 130 18.48 1.92 -12.83
CA ASP A 130 19.35 1.94 -11.66
C ASP A 130 18.61 2.29 -10.35
N VAL A 131 17.38 2.80 -10.47
CA VAL A 131 16.50 3.10 -9.34
C VAL A 131 15.71 1.85 -8.95
N ILE A 132 15.86 1.42 -7.70
CA ILE A 132 15.19 0.23 -7.17
C ILE A 132 14.00 0.61 -6.30
N GLU A 133 12.84 0.06 -6.63
CA GLU A 133 11.61 0.14 -5.85
C GLU A 133 11.65 -0.76 -4.62
N LYS A 134 11.22 -0.20 -3.48
CA LYS A 134 11.34 -0.81 -2.15
C LYS A 134 10.07 -0.53 -1.35
N PRO A 135 9.75 -1.37 -0.33
CA PRO A 135 8.63 -1.10 0.53
C PRO A 135 8.82 0.23 1.25
N ILE A 136 7.74 0.95 1.51
CA ILE A 136 7.79 2.26 2.15
C ILE A 136 8.47 2.14 3.52
N GLY A 137 9.46 3.02 3.76
CA GLY A 137 10.23 3.03 5.01
C GLY A 137 11.27 1.91 5.13
N TRP A 138 11.47 1.10 4.09
CA TRP A 138 12.54 0.11 4.07
C TRP A 138 13.91 0.79 4.11
N ARG A 139 14.81 0.21 4.91
CA ARG A 139 16.24 0.58 4.99
C ARG A 139 17.06 -0.69 5.01
N PHE A 140 18.29 -0.62 4.51
CA PHE A 140 19.16 -1.79 4.44
C PHE A 140 19.62 -2.26 5.83
N GLU A 141 19.95 -1.33 6.73
CA GLU A 141 20.47 -1.65 8.06
C GLU A 141 19.40 -2.32 8.94
N GLY A 142 19.70 -3.53 9.40
CA GLY A 142 18.81 -4.38 10.19
C GLY A 142 17.77 -5.15 9.36
N SER A 143 17.82 -5.05 8.04
CA SER A 143 16.90 -5.71 7.12
C SER A 143 17.08 -7.23 7.08
N ILE A 144 16.16 -7.96 6.44
CA ILE A 144 16.37 -9.38 6.14
C ILE A 144 17.35 -9.50 4.96
N ALA A 145 17.33 -8.53 4.05
CA ALA A 145 18.27 -8.44 2.92
C ALA A 145 19.73 -8.49 3.41
N GLU A 146 20.06 -7.67 4.42
CA GLU A 146 21.39 -7.64 5.05
C GLU A 146 21.77 -9.00 5.64
N ARG A 147 20.84 -9.65 6.36
CA ARG A 147 21.08 -10.93 7.05
C ARG A 147 21.22 -12.12 6.11
N GLY A 148 20.46 -12.17 5.03
CA GLY A 148 20.48 -13.29 4.08
C GLY A 148 21.80 -13.41 3.32
N ARG A 149 22.49 -12.29 3.07
CA ARG A 149 23.81 -12.28 2.42
C ARG A 149 24.86 -13.05 3.22
N ALA A 150 24.85 -12.92 4.55
CA ALA A 150 25.78 -13.62 5.43
C ALA A 150 25.56 -15.15 5.43
N ARG A 151 24.35 -15.62 5.10
CA ARG A 151 24.01 -17.06 5.06
C ARG A 151 24.43 -17.75 3.76
N ARG A 152 24.37 -17.07 2.61
CA ARG A 152 24.87 -17.61 1.33
C ARG A 152 26.36 -18.01 1.38
N SER A 153 27.15 -17.40 2.28
CA SER A 153 28.54 -17.75 2.51
C SER A 153 28.78 -18.99 3.40
N GLY A 154 27.74 -19.69 3.91
CA GLY A 154 27.93 -20.86 4.77
C GLY A 154 26.73 -21.80 4.92
N SER A 155 26.92 -23.05 4.46
CA SER A 155 26.12 -24.28 4.65
C SER A 155 24.75 -24.41 3.94
N PRO A 156 24.32 -25.65 3.57
CA PRO A 156 23.12 -25.89 2.77
C PRO A 156 21.84 -25.86 3.62
N ASN A 157 20.77 -25.28 3.07
CA ASN A 157 19.46 -25.17 3.69
C ASN A 157 18.46 -26.17 3.08
N GLU A 158 17.38 -26.44 3.84
CA GLU A 158 16.21 -27.22 3.44
C GLU A 158 15.49 -26.52 2.27
N SER A 159 15.36 -27.20 1.11
CA SER A 159 15.00 -26.57 -0.16
C SER A 159 13.51 -26.20 -0.24
N LEU A 160 13.19 -24.99 -0.70
CA LEU A 160 11.81 -24.53 -0.97
C LEU A 160 11.04 -25.44 -1.95
N GLU A 161 11.72 -26.22 -2.80
CA GLU A 161 11.09 -27.05 -3.83
C GLU A 161 10.16 -28.13 -3.28
N GLU A 162 10.50 -28.76 -2.15
CA GLU A 162 9.67 -29.81 -1.54
C GLU A 162 8.35 -29.26 -0.99
N THR A 163 8.33 -27.96 -0.68
CA THR A 163 7.19 -27.27 -0.06
C THR A 163 6.08 -26.92 -1.04
N ILE A 164 6.39 -26.77 -2.34
CA ILE A 164 5.45 -26.27 -3.35
C ILE A 164 4.99 -27.39 -4.31
N CYS A 165 5.81 -28.42 -4.54
CA CYS A 165 5.50 -29.52 -5.47
C CYS A 165 4.48 -30.57 -4.96
N SER A 166 3.80 -30.34 -3.83
CA SER A 166 2.80 -31.28 -3.27
C SER A 166 1.40 -31.15 -3.91
N THR A 167 1.13 -30.10 -4.69
CA THR A 167 -0.13 -29.92 -5.41
C THR A 167 -0.13 -30.63 -6.77
N ASP A 168 -0.19 -31.95 -6.71
CA ASP A 168 -0.39 -32.80 -7.89
C ASP A 168 -1.84 -32.71 -8.39
N SER A 169 -1.98 -32.60 -9.71
CA SER A 169 -3.10 -32.02 -10.47
C SER A 169 -4.36 -32.92 -10.58
N ASN A 170 -4.81 -33.58 -9.50
CA ASN A 170 -5.82 -34.64 -9.61
C ASN A 170 -6.99 -34.64 -8.61
N ARG A 171 -7.32 -33.53 -7.96
CA ARG A 171 -8.51 -33.47 -7.07
C ARG A 171 -9.59 -32.48 -7.53
N LEU A 172 -10.14 -32.75 -8.71
CA LEU A 172 -11.51 -32.36 -9.07
C LEU A 172 -12.45 -33.55 -8.80
N ARG A 173 -12.91 -33.71 -7.55
CA ARG A 173 -14.15 -34.47 -7.23
C ARG A 173 -14.90 -33.82 -6.07
N SER A 174 -16.21 -33.68 -6.30
CA SER A 174 -17.29 -32.99 -5.58
C SER A 174 -17.34 -33.11 -4.05
N PRO A 175 -17.92 -32.12 -3.34
CA PRO A 175 -18.01 -32.14 -1.87
C PRO A 175 -19.20 -32.99 -1.40
N THR A 176 -18.93 -33.93 -0.50
CA THR A 176 -19.96 -34.62 0.29
C THR A 176 -19.98 -33.99 1.68
N ARG A 177 -21.15 -33.48 2.08
CA ARG A 177 -21.46 -32.92 3.39
C ARG A 177 -21.34 -33.96 4.52
N LEU A 178 -21.03 -33.46 5.73
CA LEU A 178 -21.69 -33.67 7.05
C LEU A 178 -20.63 -33.61 8.18
N PRO A 179 -21.01 -33.45 9.47
CA PRO A 179 -21.79 -32.37 10.06
C PRO A 179 -21.08 -31.73 11.28
N ILE A 180 -21.61 -30.58 11.69
CA ILE A 180 -21.19 -29.78 12.85
C ILE A 180 -21.61 -30.49 14.14
N GLU A 181 -20.69 -30.67 15.09
CA GLU A 181 -21.02 -30.89 16.50
C GLU A 181 -20.49 -29.74 17.36
N SER A 182 -21.45 -29.17 18.08
CA SER A 182 -21.37 -28.07 19.02
C SER A 182 -20.82 -28.50 20.38
N ALA A 183 -19.88 -27.75 20.93
CA ALA A 183 -19.59 -27.77 22.36
C ALA A 183 -19.62 -26.33 22.92
N ARG A 184 -20.74 -26.04 23.58
CA ARG A 184 -20.97 -24.91 24.48
C ARG A 184 -20.01 -24.98 25.66
N LEU A 185 -19.31 -23.88 25.96
CA LEU A 185 -18.85 -23.60 27.32
C LEU A 185 -19.11 -22.11 27.63
N GLU A 186 -20.11 -21.86 28.46
CA GLU A 186 -20.48 -20.54 28.96
C GLU A 186 -19.56 -20.12 30.11
N ARG A 187 -19.01 -18.90 30.08
CA ARG A 187 -18.64 -18.06 31.24
C ARG A 187 -18.67 -16.56 30.87
N PRO A 188 -18.81 -15.65 31.85
CA PRO A 188 -19.69 -14.49 31.73
C PRO A 188 -19.06 -13.18 31.25
N PHE A 189 -19.88 -12.50 30.45
CA PHE A 189 -19.98 -11.08 30.12
C PHE A 189 -19.21 -10.08 31.02
N MET A 190 -18.16 -9.47 30.47
CA MET A 190 -17.83 -8.05 30.69
C MET A 190 -17.77 -7.38 29.31
N VAL A 191 -18.69 -6.44 29.08
CA VAL A 191 -18.83 -5.68 27.83
C VAL A 191 -17.59 -4.82 27.62
N ARG A 192 -16.79 -5.12 26.58
CA ARG A 192 -15.77 -4.22 26.03
C ARG A 192 -16.36 -3.52 24.80
N ALA A 193 -15.98 -2.26 24.62
CA ALA A 193 -16.56 -1.33 23.65
C ALA A 193 -16.26 -1.60 22.15
N ASN A 194 -15.93 -2.85 21.76
CA ASN A 194 -15.48 -3.16 20.39
C ASN A 194 -16.41 -4.06 19.56
N ASP A 195 -17.61 -4.40 20.04
CA ASP A 195 -18.56 -5.14 19.22
C ASP A 195 -19.44 -4.20 18.39
N ARG A 196 -18.89 -3.66 17.30
CA ARG A 196 -19.68 -3.40 16.10
C ARG A 196 -19.31 -4.45 15.05
N PRO A 197 -20.29 -5.20 14.51
CA PRO A 197 -20.01 -6.18 13.47
C PRO A 197 -19.54 -5.46 12.20
N ILE A 198 -18.38 -5.89 11.68
CA ILE A 198 -17.70 -5.32 10.49
C ILE A 198 -18.52 -5.54 9.19
N THR A 199 -19.64 -6.26 9.22
CA THR A 199 -20.26 -6.77 7.98
C THR A 199 -21.70 -6.30 7.70
N SER A 200 -22.20 -5.22 8.30
CA SER A 200 -23.49 -4.64 7.85
C SER A 200 -23.57 -3.11 7.72
N ALA A 201 -22.46 -2.39 7.76
CA ALA A 201 -22.45 -0.92 7.75
C ALA A 201 -22.11 -0.27 6.39
N VAL A 202 -22.20 -1.00 5.28
CA VAL A 202 -21.87 -0.45 3.94
C VAL A 202 -23.02 0.39 3.36
N ALA A 203 -24.20 0.44 4.02
CA ALA A 203 -25.37 1.17 3.53
C ALA A 203 -25.63 2.52 4.22
N ASP A 204 -25.10 2.73 5.43
CA ASP A 204 -25.22 4.00 6.15
C ASP A 204 -23.84 4.67 6.15
N GLY A 205 -23.72 5.85 5.54
CA GLY A 205 -22.45 6.57 5.41
C GLY A 205 -21.64 6.60 6.71
N TRP A 206 -20.32 6.44 6.58
CA TRP A 206 -19.38 6.28 7.70
C TRP A 206 -19.35 7.47 8.67
N LEU A 207 -19.77 8.64 8.21
CA LEU A 207 -20.06 9.80 9.04
C LEU A 207 -21.56 10.06 8.96
N SER A 208 -22.21 10.24 10.11
CA SER A 208 -23.59 10.73 10.13
C SER A 208 -23.68 12.12 9.50
N ASP A 209 -24.84 12.47 8.94
CA ASP A 209 -25.04 13.82 8.39
C ASP A 209 -24.79 14.93 9.42
N GLU A 210 -25.07 14.66 10.70
CA GLU A 210 -24.76 15.58 11.80
C GLU A 210 -23.25 15.77 12.02
N GLU A 211 -22.46 14.69 11.95
CA GLU A 211 -21.00 14.75 12.04
C GLU A 211 -20.37 15.44 10.82
N VAL A 212 -20.89 15.18 9.61
CA VAL A 212 -20.49 15.87 8.38
C VAL A 212 -20.72 17.38 8.54
N GLU A 213 -21.91 17.80 8.98
CA GLU A 213 -22.25 19.21 9.17
C GLU A 213 -21.43 19.86 10.29
N LEU A 214 -21.17 19.14 11.38
CA LEU A 214 -20.32 19.64 12.47
C LEU A 214 -18.88 19.90 11.98
N ARG A 215 -18.28 18.95 11.25
CA ARG A 215 -16.94 19.11 10.67
C ARG A 215 -16.91 20.23 9.62
N ALA A 216 -17.96 20.36 8.81
CA ALA A 216 -18.07 21.41 7.80
C ALA A 216 -18.03 22.80 8.43
N ARG A 217 -18.79 23.01 9.52
CA ARG A 217 -18.77 24.27 10.29
C ARG A 217 -17.38 24.60 10.83
N HIS A 218 -16.63 23.62 11.33
CA HIS A 218 -15.27 23.84 11.82
C HIS A 218 -14.28 24.21 10.70
N LEU A 219 -14.39 23.54 9.54
CA LEU A 219 -13.53 23.86 8.40
C LEU A 219 -13.85 25.25 7.85
N VAL A 220 -15.13 25.59 7.70
CA VAL A 220 -15.58 26.92 7.26
C VAL A 220 -15.14 28.02 8.24
N ALA A 221 -15.22 27.78 9.55
CA ALA A 221 -14.75 28.74 10.55
C ALA A 221 -13.22 28.97 10.47
N THR A 222 -12.46 28.00 9.98
CA THR A 222 -10.99 28.04 9.94
C THR A 222 -10.46 28.57 8.60
N HIS A 223 -11.01 28.07 7.49
CA HIS A 223 -10.53 28.32 6.13
C HIS A 223 -11.46 29.21 5.31
N GLY A 224 -12.57 29.65 5.89
CA GLY A 224 -13.65 30.36 5.18
C GLY A 224 -14.52 29.42 4.35
N ASP A 225 -15.70 29.91 3.95
CA ASP A 225 -16.61 29.21 3.04
C ASP A 225 -16.18 29.45 1.58
N THR A 226 -14.95 29.01 1.26
CA THR A 226 -14.32 29.23 -0.04
C THR A 226 -14.13 27.91 -0.79
N THR A 227 -13.89 28.00 -2.10
CA THR A 227 -13.49 26.86 -2.93
C THR A 227 -11.97 26.78 -2.97
N ARG A 228 -11.41 25.60 -2.72
CA ARG A 228 -9.96 25.38 -2.63
C ARG A 228 -9.58 24.06 -3.30
N PRO A 229 -8.37 23.93 -3.84
CA PRO A 229 -7.87 22.65 -4.32
C PRO A 229 -7.76 21.66 -3.15
N VAL A 230 -8.32 20.46 -3.32
CA VAL A 230 -8.28 19.40 -2.31
C VAL A 230 -7.58 18.17 -2.85
N TRP A 231 -6.61 17.67 -2.08
CA TRP A 231 -5.90 16.43 -2.36
C TRP A 231 -6.39 15.34 -1.42
N ILE A 232 -6.49 14.12 -1.95
CA ILE A 232 -6.63 12.91 -1.15
C ILE A 232 -5.23 12.34 -0.91
N VAL A 233 -5.01 11.82 0.29
CA VAL A 233 -3.84 11.06 0.70
C VAL A 233 -4.31 9.72 1.27
N GLU A 234 -4.09 8.67 0.51
CA GLU A 234 -4.50 7.33 0.89
C GLU A 234 -3.59 6.78 2.00
N PRO A 235 -4.03 5.75 2.76
CA PRO A 235 -3.21 5.12 3.80
C PRO A 235 -1.82 4.67 3.34
N CYS A 236 -1.66 4.33 2.06
CA CYS A 236 -0.38 3.97 1.43
C CYS A 236 0.51 5.17 1.10
N GLY A 237 0.05 6.41 1.31
CA GLY A 237 0.80 7.64 0.99
C GLY A 237 0.65 8.12 -0.45
N GLU A 238 0.00 7.35 -1.32
CA GLU A 238 -0.40 7.85 -2.63
C GLU A 238 -1.32 9.06 -2.47
N SER A 239 -1.15 10.03 -3.37
CA SER A 239 -1.93 11.25 -3.32
C SER A 239 -2.33 11.73 -4.71
N TYR A 240 -3.55 12.25 -4.81
CA TYR A 240 -4.10 12.77 -6.04
C TYR A 240 -5.01 13.96 -5.77
N LEU A 241 -5.05 14.88 -6.73
CA LEU A 241 -5.89 16.05 -6.69
C LEU A 241 -7.34 15.65 -7.00
N VAL A 242 -8.26 15.90 -6.07
CA VAL A 242 -9.71 15.75 -6.29
C VAL A 242 -10.21 16.88 -7.19
N GLY A 243 -9.62 18.06 -7.06
CA GLY A 243 -9.99 19.28 -7.77
C GLY A 243 -10.35 20.38 -6.78
N ASP A 244 -11.02 21.40 -7.30
CA ASP A 244 -11.51 22.52 -6.52
C ASP A 244 -12.82 22.13 -5.80
N VAL A 245 -12.75 22.06 -4.47
CA VAL A 245 -13.87 21.66 -3.60
C VAL A 245 -14.21 22.81 -2.67
N ASN A 246 -15.50 23.06 -2.46
CA ASN A 246 -15.92 23.99 -1.41
C ASN A 246 -15.51 23.43 -0.04
N VAL A 247 -14.85 24.24 0.80
CA VAL A 247 -14.38 23.85 2.13
C VAL A 247 -15.48 23.18 2.98
N ARG A 248 -16.73 23.64 2.84
CA ARG A 248 -17.91 23.07 3.50
C ARG A 248 -18.20 21.62 3.10
N ASP A 249 -17.87 21.24 1.86
CA ASP A 249 -18.18 19.92 1.29
C ASP A 249 -17.06 18.88 1.55
N VAL A 250 -15.89 19.31 2.02
CA VAL A 250 -14.75 18.43 2.30
C VAL A 250 -15.09 17.25 3.22
N PRO A 251 -15.87 17.40 4.31
CA PRO A 251 -16.26 16.26 5.15
C PRO A 251 -17.17 15.26 4.41
N ARG A 252 -17.97 15.72 3.43
CA ARG A 252 -18.76 14.83 2.58
C ARG A 252 -17.84 14.05 1.63
N VAL A 253 -16.79 14.68 1.09
CA VAL A 253 -15.74 13.97 0.33
C VAL A 253 -15.08 12.90 1.21
N LEU A 254 -14.72 13.24 2.46
CA LEU A 254 -14.15 12.28 3.41
C LEU A 254 -15.10 11.11 3.70
N SER A 255 -16.41 11.35 3.79
CA SER A 255 -17.38 10.29 4.10
C SER A 255 -17.43 9.17 3.04
N ASN A 256 -17.01 9.47 1.80
CA ASN A 256 -16.92 8.49 0.72
C ASN A 256 -15.61 7.68 0.76
N ALA A 257 -14.58 8.18 1.43
CA ALA A 257 -13.26 7.55 1.54
C ALA A 257 -12.68 7.75 2.96
N PRO A 258 -13.27 7.09 3.97
CA PRO A 258 -13.07 7.43 5.38
C PRO A 258 -11.67 7.11 5.93
N ALA A 259 -10.88 6.26 5.24
CA ALA A 259 -9.49 5.95 5.60
C ALA A 259 -8.50 7.01 5.13
N ASN A 260 -8.94 7.92 4.25
CA ASN A 260 -8.06 8.87 3.60
C ASN A 260 -7.87 10.11 4.48
N CYS A 261 -6.69 10.69 4.38
CA CYS A 261 -6.43 12.04 4.84
C CYS A 261 -6.70 12.99 3.67
N LEU A 262 -7.28 14.17 3.91
CA LEU A 262 -7.43 15.21 2.87
C LEU A 262 -6.54 16.40 3.17
N LEU A 263 -5.96 16.99 2.14
CA LEU A 263 -5.26 18.26 2.22
C LEU A 263 -6.03 19.34 1.49
N ILE A 264 -6.35 20.41 2.20
CA ILE A 264 -6.95 21.62 1.64
C ILE A 264 -5.80 22.59 1.33
N ALA A 265 -5.58 22.84 0.04
CA ALA A 265 -4.51 23.72 -0.41
C ALA A 265 -4.82 25.19 -0.07
N PRO A 266 -3.78 26.00 0.19
CA PRO A 266 -3.91 27.43 0.35
C PRO A 266 -4.09 28.08 -1.03
N VAL A 267 -4.90 29.14 -1.11
CA VAL A 267 -5.09 29.90 -2.36
C VAL A 267 -4.27 31.19 -2.31
N GLU A 268 -4.20 31.82 -1.13
CA GLU A 268 -3.42 33.02 -0.88
C GLU A 268 -2.18 32.74 -0.04
N THR A 269 -1.18 33.64 -0.10
CA THR A 269 0.07 33.50 0.66
C THR A 269 -0.09 33.46 2.18
N LYS A 270 -1.22 33.96 2.69
CA LYS A 270 -1.57 33.97 4.11
C LYS A 270 -2.51 32.85 4.54
N ASP A 271 -2.98 32.03 3.59
CA ASP A 271 -3.87 30.93 3.90
C ASP A 271 -3.14 29.82 4.64
N LEU A 272 -3.86 29.17 5.55
CA LEU A 272 -3.41 27.94 6.19
C LEU A 272 -3.71 26.74 5.30
N ILE A 273 -2.77 25.80 5.24
CA ILE A 273 -3.02 24.44 4.73
C ILE A 273 -3.95 23.75 5.72
N GLY A 274 -5.05 23.18 5.21
CA GLY A 274 -5.92 22.33 6.00
C GLY A 274 -5.50 20.88 5.90
N VAL A 275 -5.41 20.18 7.02
CA VAL A 275 -5.24 18.72 7.06
C VAL A 275 -6.49 18.14 7.70
N VAL A 276 -7.24 17.33 6.96
CA VAL A 276 -8.42 16.63 7.47
C VAL A 276 -8.06 15.18 7.69
N MET A 277 -8.06 14.79 8.96
CA MET A 277 -7.68 13.46 9.40
C MET A 277 -8.68 12.39 8.91
N PRO A 278 -8.23 11.13 8.77
CA PRO A 278 -9.11 10.00 8.53
C PRO A 278 -10.30 9.98 9.50
N ALA A 279 -11.45 9.51 9.03
CA ALA A 279 -12.68 9.49 9.80
C ALA A 279 -12.67 8.40 10.90
N TYR A 280 -11.79 7.40 10.81
CA TYR A 280 -11.65 6.33 11.79
C TYR A 280 -10.19 5.89 11.95
N PRO A 281 -9.87 5.13 13.03
CA PRO A 281 -8.52 4.62 13.26
C PRO A 281 -8.09 3.65 12.15
N ILE A 282 -6.88 3.84 11.64
CA ILE A 282 -6.25 2.88 10.71
C ILE A 282 -5.36 1.98 11.55
N ASP A 283 -5.35 0.67 11.29
CA ASP A 283 -4.64 -0.31 12.12
C ASP A 283 -3.12 -0.02 12.23
N ASP A 284 -2.54 0.60 11.20
CA ASP A 284 -1.12 1.03 11.14
C ASP A 284 -0.93 2.55 11.37
N ALA A 285 -1.95 3.26 11.84
CA ALA A 285 -1.79 4.66 12.21
C ALA A 285 -1.13 4.82 13.58
N ASP A 286 -0.27 5.83 13.70
CA ASP A 286 0.29 6.23 14.99
C ASP A 286 -0.79 6.92 15.87
N ASP A 287 -0.37 7.39 17.05
CA ASP A 287 -1.19 8.15 17.99
C ASP A 287 -1.93 9.36 17.40
N ASP A 288 -1.45 9.89 16.28
CA ASP A 288 -2.07 11.00 15.56
C ASP A 288 -3.06 10.58 14.48
N GLY A 289 -3.31 9.29 14.29
CA GLY A 289 -4.34 8.80 13.37
C GLY A 289 -3.94 8.83 11.89
N LEU A 290 -2.66 9.07 11.56
CA LEU A 290 -2.11 8.91 10.22
C LEU A 290 -1.19 7.70 10.17
N THR A 291 -1.16 7.01 9.04
CA THR A 291 -0.08 6.08 8.74
C THR A 291 1.23 6.84 8.52
N ASN A 292 2.36 6.15 8.65
CA ASN A 292 3.67 6.73 8.32
C ASN A 292 3.77 7.22 6.87
N ALA A 293 3.10 6.53 5.95
CA ALA A 293 3.07 6.90 4.54
C ALA A 293 2.24 8.18 4.31
N GLN A 294 1.05 8.26 4.92
CA GLN A 294 0.25 9.50 4.92
C GLN A 294 1.04 10.68 5.50
N ARG A 295 1.69 10.48 6.66
CA ARG A 295 2.52 11.52 7.30
C ARG A 295 3.62 12.03 6.37
N THR A 296 4.28 11.11 5.67
CA THR A 296 5.37 11.42 4.74
C THR A 296 4.84 12.21 3.54
N ALA A 297 3.74 11.74 2.94
CA ALA A 297 3.11 12.41 1.80
C ALA A 297 2.62 13.81 2.18
N VAL A 298 1.94 13.96 3.33
CA VAL A 298 1.49 15.27 3.84
C VAL A 298 2.68 16.22 4.05
N ALA A 299 3.77 15.75 4.66
CA ALA A 299 4.96 16.56 4.89
C ALA A 299 5.64 17.00 3.58
N LEU A 300 5.71 16.10 2.59
CA LEU A 300 6.30 16.37 1.28
C LEU A 300 5.45 17.35 0.48
N MET A 301 4.13 17.14 0.40
CA MET A 301 3.22 18.04 -0.29
C MET A 301 3.24 19.44 0.32
N THR A 302 3.24 19.55 1.65
CA THR A 302 3.36 20.85 2.35
C THR A 302 4.61 21.63 1.94
N ARG A 303 5.72 20.93 1.64
CA ARG A 303 6.96 21.56 1.15
C ARG A 303 6.88 21.94 -0.33
N LEU A 304 6.28 21.09 -1.16
CA LEU A 304 6.19 21.31 -2.62
C LEU A 304 5.34 22.53 -2.99
N VAL A 305 4.31 22.86 -2.19
CA VAL A 305 3.52 24.08 -2.44
C VAL A 305 4.32 25.37 -2.12
N GLY A 306 5.61 25.28 -1.79
CA GLY A 306 6.53 26.43 -1.74
C GLY A 306 6.31 27.37 -0.55
N PHE A 307 5.55 26.95 0.45
CA PHE A 307 5.34 27.74 1.65
C PHE A 307 6.53 27.59 2.59
N LYS A 308 7.07 28.73 3.03
CA LYS A 308 7.89 28.76 4.25
C LYS A 308 6.99 28.25 5.36
N GLY A 309 7.16 26.98 5.74
CA GLY A 309 6.50 26.44 6.93
C GLY A 309 6.72 27.41 8.09
N PRO A 310 5.75 27.56 9.00
CA PRO A 310 5.95 28.42 10.17
C PRO A 310 7.28 28.01 10.83
N ASP A 311 8.12 29.00 11.18
CA ASP A 311 9.46 28.82 11.79
C ASP A 311 9.42 28.02 13.12
N ARG A 312 8.23 27.58 13.54
CA ARG A 312 7.99 26.53 14.51
C ARG A 312 6.97 25.53 13.96
N MET A 313 7.36 24.25 13.91
CA MET A 313 6.48 23.06 13.84
C MET A 313 5.52 22.94 15.05
N GLU A 314 5.32 24.00 15.82
CA GLU A 314 4.39 24.03 16.95
C GLU A 314 2.98 24.20 16.41
N ARG A 315 2.22 23.10 16.51
CA ARG A 315 0.77 22.99 16.28
C ARG A 315 0.41 22.78 14.82
N TRP A 316 0.70 21.55 14.38
CA TRP A 316 -0.34 20.77 13.73
C TRP A 316 -1.62 21.00 14.53
N TRP A 317 -2.69 21.47 13.87
CA TRP A 317 -4.00 21.39 14.49
C TRP A 317 -4.31 19.90 14.54
N ASN A 318 -3.87 19.26 15.62
CA ASN A 318 -4.19 17.90 15.95
C ASN A 318 -5.50 17.97 16.73
N PRO A 319 -6.67 17.79 16.09
CA PRO A 319 -7.93 17.75 16.82
C PRO A 319 -7.93 16.60 17.83
N LEU A 320 -7.02 15.61 17.79
CA LEU A 320 -7.02 14.52 18.76
C LEU A 320 -6.79 14.95 20.21
N ARG A 321 -6.05 16.04 20.50
CA ARG A 321 -6.00 16.55 21.89
C ARG A 321 -7.32 17.15 22.36
N TRP A 322 -8.12 17.68 21.43
CA TRP A 322 -9.44 18.26 21.74
C TRP A 322 -10.55 17.20 21.68
N CYS A 323 -10.45 16.23 20.76
CA CYS A 323 -11.30 15.07 20.59
C CYS A 323 -11.10 14.04 21.70
N ARG A 324 -9.88 13.72 22.15
CA ARG A 324 -9.64 12.81 23.30
C ARG A 324 -10.29 13.34 24.59
N LYS A 325 -10.36 14.66 24.76
CA LYS A 325 -11.06 15.34 25.87
C LYS A 325 -12.59 15.27 25.78
N TRP A 326 -13.16 15.10 24.59
CA TRP A 326 -14.61 15.00 24.36
C TRP A 326 -15.11 13.55 24.21
N PHE A 327 -14.26 12.64 23.73
CA PHE A 327 -14.54 11.20 23.61
C PHE A 327 -14.17 10.40 24.87
N GLY A 328 -13.74 11.08 25.95
CA GLY A 328 -13.67 10.49 27.29
C GLY A 328 -12.55 9.47 27.53
N THR A 329 -11.41 9.62 26.85
CA THR A 329 -10.25 8.72 27.02
C THR A 329 -9.08 9.35 27.79
N GLU A 330 -9.30 10.46 28.50
CA GLU A 330 -8.43 11.03 29.54
C GLU A 330 -9.23 11.38 30.79
#